data_AF-A0A9D4P7X7-F1
#
_entry.id   AF-A0A9D4P7X7-F1
#
_cell.length_a   1.000
_cell.length_b   1.000
_cell.length_c   1.000
_cell.angle_alpha   90.00
_cell.angle_beta   90.00
_cell.angle_gamma   90.00
#
_symmetry.space_group_name_H-M   'P 1'
#
loop_
_entity.id
_entity.type
_entity.pdbx_description
1 polymer ?
#
loop_
_entity_poly.entity_id
_entity_poly.type
_entity_poly.pdbx_seq_one_letter_code
_entity_poly.pdbx_strand_id
1 'polypeptide(L)'
;MSEYNKQMQRFNVGEDCPVFDGLYEFCQLSAGGSVAGAVKLNKQATDIAINWGGGLHHAKKSEASGFCYVNDIVLAILELLKYHQRVLYIDIDIHHGDGVEEAFYTTDRVMTASFHKYGEYFPGTGDLRDIGAGKGKYYAVNFPLRDGIDDEAYEGIFKPLISKVIEMFQPSAIVLQCGADSLSGDRLGCFNLTLKGHGKCVEFVKKFNLPLLLVGGGGYTIRNVARCWTYETAVALDTEVSNELPYNDYFEYFGPDFKLHISSSNMTNANSPDYLEKIKTRLFENLRMLPHAPGVQSQAIPEDAVDVEMEDEDEKQNPEERISIRASEKRISNENEHSDSEDEGDNRKDSRNYKKSKKVKTESNSNNEKDKKESNESNEKSATNTASSTGSGATNSETTPATIVINTENTEDKK
;
A
#
# COMPACT_ATOMS: atom_id res chain seq x y z
N MET A 1 30.36 -3.51 -10.05
CA MET A 1 30.08 -3.24 -8.62
C MET A 1 29.93 -1.74 -8.34
N SER A 2 30.97 -0.89 -8.43
CA SER A 2 30.85 0.54 -8.06
C SER A 2 29.69 1.30 -8.72
N GLU A 3 29.36 1.02 -9.98
CA GLU A 3 28.25 1.67 -10.68
C GLU A 3 26.86 1.19 -10.23
N TYR A 4 26.69 -0.12 -10.01
CA TYR A 4 25.44 -0.68 -9.46
C TYR A 4 25.12 -0.10 -8.07
N ASN A 5 26.10 -0.01 -7.18
CA ASN A 5 25.89 0.56 -5.84
C ASN A 5 25.46 2.04 -5.91
N LYS A 6 25.97 2.81 -6.88
CA LYS A 6 25.53 4.20 -7.13
C LYS A 6 24.10 4.26 -7.68
N GLN A 7 23.70 3.31 -8.52
CA GLN A 7 22.33 3.23 -9.03
C GLN A 7 21.35 2.80 -7.93
N MET A 8 21.69 1.79 -7.13
CA MET A 8 20.91 1.37 -5.95
C MET A 8 20.66 2.54 -4.99
N GLN A 9 21.71 3.29 -4.64
CA GLN A 9 21.58 4.50 -3.81
C GLN A 9 20.73 5.59 -4.50
N ARG A 10 20.89 5.80 -5.80
CA ARG A 10 20.14 6.81 -6.56
C ARG A 10 18.65 6.50 -6.69
N PHE A 11 18.29 5.22 -6.79
CA PHE A 11 16.92 4.75 -6.98
C PHE A 11 16.28 4.26 -5.69
N ASN A 12 16.94 4.47 -4.53
CA ASN A 12 16.50 4.05 -3.21
C ASN A 12 16.15 2.54 -3.11
N VAL A 13 16.95 1.70 -3.78
CA VAL A 13 16.84 0.23 -3.74
C VAL A 13 17.94 -0.31 -2.83
N GLY A 14 17.57 -0.98 -1.74
CA GLY A 14 18.49 -1.34 -0.66
C GLY A 14 17.82 -1.98 0.55
N GLU A 15 17.58 -1.18 1.60
CA GLU A 15 17.10 -1.65 2.91
C GLU A 15 15.59 -1.96 2.87
N ASP A 16 14.74 -0.94 2.86
CA ASP A 16 13.28 -1.11 2.81
C ASP A 16 12.75 -1.55 1.43
N CYS A 17 13.56 -1.37 0.38
CA CYS A 17 13.23 -1.78 -0.99
C CYS A 17 14.30 -2.76 -1.52
N PRO A 18 14.34 -4.01 -1.03
CA PRO A 18 15.40 -4.97 -1.33
C PRO A 18 15.38 -5.48 -2.77
N VAL A 19 16.56 -5.87 -3.27
CA VAL A 19 16.67 -6.65 -4.51
C VAL A 19 16.33 -8.11 -4.21
N PHE A 20 15.40 -8.68 -4.96
CA PHE A 20 15.04 -10.11 -4.91
C PHE A 20 14.85 -10.68 -6.32
N ASP A 21 15.01 -12.01 -6.45
CA ASP A 21 14.81 -12.71 -7.72
C ASP A 21 13.34 -12.59 -8.16
N GLY A 22 13.10 -12.20 -9.42
CA GLY A 22 11.76 -11.91 -9.92
C GLY A 22 11.22 -10.50 -9.60
N LEU A 23 12.00 -9.59 -8.99
CA LEU A 23 11.57 -8.22 -8.67
C LEU A 23 10.89 -7.50 -9.85
N TYR A 24 11.46 -7.58 -11.05
CA TYR A 24 10.88 -6.90 -12.22
C TYR A 24 9.57 -7.56 -12.67
N GLU A 25 9.48 -8.88 -12.63
CA GLU A 25 8.29 -9.66 -13.00
C GLU A 25 7.14 -9.39 -12.00
N PHE A 26 7.44 -9.32 -10.71
CA PHE A 26 6.51 -8.85 -9.68
C PHE A 26 5.95 -7.46 -10.01
N CYS A 27 6.81 -6.50 -10.38
CA CYS A 27 6.37 -5.17 -10.79
C CYS A 27 5.51 -5.19 -12.06
N GLN A 28 5.84 -6.05 -13.04
CA GLN A 28 5.07 -6.20 -14.28
C GLN A 28 3.68 -6.77 -14.04
N LEU A 29 3.54 -7.79 -13.18
CA LEU A 29 2.24 -8.37 -12.82
C LEU A 29 1.37 -7.39 -12.03
N SER A 30 1.96 -6.74 -11.02
CA SER A 30 1.31 -5.71 -10.21
C SER A 30 0.77 -4.55 -11.06
N ALA A 31 1.63 -3.94 -11.88
CA ALA A 31 1.24 -2.84 -12.76
C ALA A 31 0.30 -3.28 -13.90
N GLY A 32 0.53 -4.46 -14.47
CA GLY A 32 -0.29 -5.03 -15.54
C GLY A 32 -1.75 -5.21 -15.13
N GLY A 33 -2.01 -5.73 -13.93
CA GLY A 33 -3.36 -5.90 -13.40
C GLY A 33 -4.12 -4.58 -13.27
N SER A 34 -3.49 -3.54 -12.71
CA SER A 34 -4.14 -2.23 -12.49
C SER A 34 -4.37 -1.48 -13.81
N VAL A 35 -3.44 -1.54 -14.76
CA VAL A 35 -3.61 -0.96 -16.10
C VAL A 35 -4.67 -1.71 -16.90
N ALA A 36 -4.68 -3.05 -16.90
CA ALA A 36 -5.70 -3.84 -17.58
C ALA A 36 -7.10 -3.60 -16.99
N GLY A 37 -7.22 -3.47 -15.67
CA GLY A 37 -8.45 -3.07 -14.99
C GLY A 37 -8.94 -1.69 -15.45
N ALA A 38 -8.04 -0.70 -15.53
CA ALA A 38 -8.36 0.62 -16.04
C ALA A 38 -8.82 0.60 -17.52
N VAL A 39 -8.20 -0.21 -18.39
CA VAL A 39 -8.65 -0.38 -19.78
C VAL A 39 -10.04 -1.01 -19.84
N LYS A 40 -10.35 -2.05 -19.05
CA LYS A 40 -11.70 -2.66 -19.01
C LYS A 40 -12.76 -1.66 -18.52
N LEU A 41 -12.44 -0.78 -17.57
CA LEU A 41 -13.32 0.29 -17.11
C LEU A 41 -13.53 1.37 -18.21
N ASN A 42 -12.45 1.83 -18.86
CA ASN A 42 -12.52 2.77 -19.99
C ASN A 42 -13.38 2.24 -21.15
N LYS A 43 -13.19 0.97 -21.52
CA LYS A 43 -13.98 0.28 -22.56
C LYS A 43 -15.41 -0.07 -22.11
N GLN A 44 -15.83 0.31 -20.90
CA GLN A 44 -17.16 0.03 -20.33
C GLN A 44 -17.51 -1.47 -20.31
N ALA A 45 -16.49 -2.33 -20.19
CA ALA A 45 -16.62 -3.78 -20.17
C ALA A 45 -16.87 -4.34 -18.76
N THR A 46 -16.71 -3.52 -17.72
CA THR A 46 -17.07 -3.81 -16.33
C THR A 46 -17.39 -2.52 -15.57
N ASP A 47 -18.22 -2.61 -14.53
CA ASP A 47 -18.45 -1.51 -13.58
C ASP A 47 -17.37 -1.45 -12.48
N ILE A 48 -16.83 -2.61 -12.10
CA ILE A 48 -15.81 -2.75 -11.05
C ILE A 48 -14.66 -3.63 -11.58
N ALA A 49 -13.42 -3.20 -11.38
CA ALA A 49 -12.22 -3.99 -11.59
C ALA A 49 -11.47 -4.14 -10.26
N ILE A 50 -10.81 -5.29 -10.02
CA ILE A 50 -10.12 -5.58 -8.77
C ILE A 50 -8.71 -6.10 -9.07
N ASN A 51 -7.68 -5.50 -8.45
CA ASN A 51 -6.30 -5.99 -8.46
C ASN A 51 -5.66 -5.92 -7.07
N TRP A 52 -5.82 -6.98 -6.28
CA TRP A 52 -5.18 -7.10 -4.95
C TRP A 52 -3.64 -7.21 -5.01
N GLY A 53 -3.05 -7.45 -6.19
CA GLY A 53 -1.60 -7.39 -6.40
C GLY A 53 -1.07 -5.98 -6.72
N GLY A 54 -1.96 -5.00 -6.89
CA GLY A 54 -1.63 -3.57 -7.05
C GLY A 54 -1.77 -2.78 -5.75
N GLY A 55 -1.76 -1.46 -5.85
CA GLY A 55 -1.92 -0.55 -4.70
C GLY A 55 -0.61 -0.01 -4.12
N LEU A 56 0.48 -0.05 -4.90
CA LEU A 56 1.84 0.29 -4.46
C LEU A 56 2.07 1.81 -4.46
N HIS A 57 1.33 2.51 -3.59
CA HIS A 57 1.15 3.96 -3.61
C HIS A 57 2.40 4.81 -3.30
N HIS A 58 3.46 4.24 -2.71
CA HIS A 58 4.66 4.98 -2.29
C HIS A 58 5.70 5.16 -3.40
N ALA A 59 5.66 4.36 -4.47
CA ALA A 59 6.64 4.42 -5.55
C ALA A 59 6.64 5.80 -6.22
N LYS A 60 7.83 6.36 -6.45
CA LYS A 60 8.01 7.70 -7.02
C LYS A 60 8.30 7.63 -8.51
N LYS A 61 8.34 8.79 -9.16
CA LYS A 61 8.69 8.89 -10.59
C LYS A 61 10.10 8.37 -10.93
N SER A 62 11.03 8.35 -9.97
CA SER A 62 12.44 7.99 -10.23
C SER A 62 13.16 7.36 -9.03
N GLU A 63 12.43 6.80 -8.06
CA GLU A 63 12.97 6.03 -6.94
C GLU A 63 11.91 5.13 -6.31
N ALA A 64 12.34 4.02 -5.72
CA ALA A 64 11.50 3.16 -4.89
C ALA A 64 11.31 3.76 -3.49
N SER A 65 10.22 3.41 -2.80
CA SER A 65 9.96 3.85 -1.43
C SER A 65 8.92 2.96 -0.77
N GLY A 66 9.03 2.69 0.53
CA GLY A 66 8.01 1.96 1.30
C GLY A 66 7.56 0.65 0.64
N PHE A 67 8.50 -0.25 0.34
CA PHE A 67 8.27 -1.52 -0.39
C PHE A 67 7.77 -1.39 -1.85
N CYS A 68 7.56 -0.18 -2.37
CA CYS A 68 6.97 0.08 -3.68
C CYS A 68 8.02 0.52 -4.71
N TYR A 69 8.05 -0.13 -5.88
CA TYR A 69 9.05 0.13 -6.96
C TYR A 69 8.44 0.76 -8.22
N VAL A 70 7.20 0.39 -8.56
CA VAL A 70 6.43 0.92 -9.69
C VAL A 70 5.06 1.32 -9.15
N ASN A 71 4.63 2.55 -9.42
CA ASN A 71 3.35 3.05 -8.96
C ASN A 71 2.24 2.66 -9.95
N ASP A 72 1.68 1.46 -9.75
CA ASP A 72 0.62 0.90 -10.59
C ASP A 72 -0.64 1.78 -10.61
N ILE A 73 -0.92 2.44 -9.49
CA ILE A 73 -2.05 3.35 -9.31
C ILE A 73 -1.93 4.57 -10.23
N VAL A 74 -0.74 5.21 -10.27
CA VAL A 74 -0.49 6.35 -11.17
C VAL A 74 -0.64 5.94 -12.63
N LEU A 75 -0.18 4.74 -13.02
CA LEU A 75 -0.34 4.22 -14.38
C LEU A 75 -1.82 3.97 -14.72
N ALA A 76 -2.58 3.36 -13.80
CA ALA A 76 -4.01 3.12 -13.97
C ALA A 76 -4.82 4.44 -14.04
N ILE A 77 -4.50 5.44 -13.23
CA ILE A 77 -5.14 6.77 -13.29
C ILE A 77 -4.81 7.47 -14.61
N LEU A 78 -3.56 7.39 -15.10
CA LEU A 78 -3.20 7.93 -16.41
C LEU A 78 -3.98 7.27 -17.56
N GLU A 79 -4.27 5.97 -17.44
CA GLU A 79 -5.13 5.26 -18.38
C GLU A 79 -6.58 5.74 -18.29
N LEU A 80 -7.17 5.82 -17.08
CA LEU A 80 -8.52 6.34 -16.87
C LEU A 80 -8.66 7.79 -17.39
N LEU A 81 -7.62 8.62 -17.26
CA LEU A 81 -7.60 10.00 -17.76
C LEU A 81 -7.68 10.13 -19.29
N LYS A 82 -7.64 9.03 -20.06
CA LYS A 82 -7.95 9.05 -21.51
C LYS A 82 -9.45 9.30 -21.77
N TYR A 83 -10.33 8.72 -20.95
CA TYR A 83 -11.79 8.79 -21.11
C TYR A 83 -12.48 9.61 -20.02
N HIS A 84 -11.94 9.63 -18.80
CA HIS A 84 -12.52 10.29 -17.64
C HIS A 84 -11.92 11.69 -17.44
N GLN A 85 -12.76 12.72 -17.52
CA GLN A 85 -12.32 14.12 -17.34
C GLN A 85 -11.75 14.35 -15.91
N ARG A 86 -12.34 13.69 -14.91
CA ARG A 86 -11.95 13.75 -13.50
C ARG A 86 -11.94 12.35 -12.88
N VAL A 87 -10.81 11.96 -12.32
CA VAL A 87 -10.64 10.68 -11.60
C VAL A 87 -10.42 10.98 -10.12
N LEU A 88 -11.18 10.34 -9.25
CA LEU A 88 -10.99 10.46 -7.79
C LEU A 88 -10.15 9.28 -7.31
N TYR A 89 -9.06 9.57 -6.61
CA TYR A 89 -8.28 8.59 -5.86
C TYR A 89 -8.64 8.67 -4.38
N ILE A 90 -9.00 7.54 -3.79
CA ILE A 90 -9.28 7.38 -2.35
C ILE A 90 -8.29 6.36 -1.79
N ASP A 91 -7.72 6.67 -0.64
CA ASP A 91 -6.67 5.87 0.01
C ASP A 91 -7.02 5.64 1.49
N ILE A 92 -7.17 4.36 1.87
CA ILE A 92 -7.50 3.91 3.24
C ILE A 92 -6.40 3.02 3.86
N ASP A 93 -5.20 3.03 3.26
CA ASP A 93 -3.97 2.56 3.90
C ASP A 93 -3.68 3.37 5.18
N ILE A 94 -2.94 2.80 6.13
CA ILE A 94 -2.52 3.60 7.29
C ILE A 94 -1.45 4.63 6.96
N HIS A 95 -0.71 4.44 5.86
CA HIS A 95 0.31 5.36 5.38
C HIS A 95 -0.26 6.39 4.39
N HIS A 96 0.34 7.57 4.33
CA HIS A 96 -0.07 8.58 3.34
C HIS A 96 0.29 8.11 1.92
N GLY A 97 -0.69 8.16 0.99
CA GLY A 97 -0.58 7.83 -0.44
C GLY A 97 0.28 8.78 -1.27
N ASP A 98 1.50 9.01 -0.80
CA ASP A 98 2.35 10.15 -1.12
C ASP A 98 2.96 10.11 -2.53
N GLY A 99 3.15 8.93 -3.14
CA GLY A 99 3.58 8.81 -4.53
C GLY A 99 2.47 9.14 -5.53
N VAL A 100 1.22 8.81 -5.20
CA VAL A 100 0.05 9.17 -6.00
C VAL A 100 -0.27 10.66 -5.86
N GLU A 101 -0.20 11.19 -4.63
CA GLU A 101 -0.33 12.63 -4.38
C GLU A 101 0.75 13.44 -5.11
N GLU A 102 2.03 13.07 -5.02
CA GLU A 102 3.11 13.77 -5.74
C GLU A 102 2.88 13.78 -7.26
N ALA A 103 2.50 12.63 -7.84
CA ALA A 103 2.31 12.49 -9.28
C ALA A 103 1.23 13.43 -9.85
N PHE A 104 0.21 13.77 -9.04
CA PHE A 104 -0.93 14.58 -9.46
C PHE A 104 -1.03 15.94 -8.74
N TYR A 105 -0.06 16.31 -7.90
CA TYR A 105 -0.07 17.49 -7.02
C TYR A 105 -0.36 18.84 -7.72
N THR A 106 -0.13 18.92 -9.03
CA THR A 106 -0.30 20.13 -9.84
C THR A 106 -1.44 20.09 -10.87
N THR A 107 -2.32 19.06 -10.85
CA THR A 107 -3.47 18.97 -11.77
C THR A 107 -4.82 19.04 -11.05
N ASP A 108 -5.81 19.60 -11.74
CA ASP A 108 -7.24 19.66 -11.40
C ASP A 108 -8.05 18.47 -11.96
N ARG A 109 -7.41 17.56 -12.71
CA ARG A 109 -8.05 16.37 -13.29
C ARG A 109 -8.06 15.15 -12.38
N VAL A 110 -7.25 15.14 -11.33
CA VAL A 110 -7.24 14.07 -10.32
C VAL A 110 -7.39 14.73 -8.96
N MET A 111 -8.21 14.14 -8.10
CA MET A 111 -8.26 14.50 -6.69
C MET A 111 -7.75 13.33 -5.86
N THR A 112 -6.82 13.57 -4.94
CA THR A 112 -6.35 12.57 -3.98
C THR A 112 -7.01 12.79 -2.63
N ALA A 113 -7.53 11.74 -2.01
CA ALA A 113 -8.16 11.77 -0.69
C ALA A 113 -7.62 10.64 0.19
N SER A 114 -6.74 10.95 1.15
CA SER A 114 -6.05 9.95 1.99
C SER A 114 -6.36 10.12 3.49
N PHE A 115 -6.53 8.99 4.18
CA PHE A 115 -6.91 8.90 5.60
C PHE A 115 -5.88 8.09 6.39
N HIS A 116 -4.78 8.72 6.80
CA HIS A 116 -3.57 8.05 7.26
C HIS A 116 -3.12 8.51 8.65
N LYS A 117 -2.27 7.73 9.32
CA LYS A 117 -1.59 8.16 10.54
C LYS A 117 -0.59 9.27 10.22
N TYR A 118 -0.58 10.32 11.05
CA TYR A 118 0.36 11.43 10.90
C TYR A 118 1.02 11.82 12.24
N GLY A 119 2.28 12.25 12.15
CA GLY A 119 3.14 12.55 13.30
C GLY A 119 4.02 11.35 13.68
N GLU A 120 5.34 11.52 13.53
CA GLU A 120 6.38 10.50 13.77
C GLU A 120 6.06 9.15 13.11
N TYR A 121 5.63 9.18 11.85
CA TYR A 121 5.23 8.01 11.07
C TYR A 121 5.65 8.16 9.60
N PHE A 122 5.89 7.03 8.93
CA PHE A 122 6.19 7.00 7.49
C PHE A 122 4.93 7.35 6.68
N PRO A 123 5.04 8.06 5.53
CA PRO A 123 6.24 8.64 4.91
C PRO A 123 6.62 10.05 5.43
N GLY A 124 5.88 10.61 6.39
CA GLY A 124 6.14 11.93 6.98
C GLY A 124 5.54 13.12 6.22
N THR A 125 4.76 12.87 5.16
CA THR A 125 3.94 13.83 4.42
C THR A 125 2.44 13.63 4.75
N GLY A 126 1.54 14.45 4.19
CA GLY A 126 0.10 14.33 4.41
C GLY A 126 -0.44 15.24 5.52
N ASP A 127 0.19 16.39 5.75
CA ASP A 127 -0.32 17.37 6.71
C ASP A 127 -1.68 17.92 6.25
N LEU A 128 -2.51 18.38 7.19
CA LEU A 128 -3.74 19.12 6.91
C LEU A 128 -3.53 20.41 6.08
N ARG A 129 -2.27 20.85 5.92
CA ARG A 129 -1.83 21.96 5.08
C ARG A 129 -1.39 21.55 3.68
N ASP A 130 -1.18 20.26 3.43
CA ASP A 130 -0.78 19.72 2.14
C ASP A 130 -2.04 19.60 1.27
N ILE A 131 -2.26 20.64 0.45
CA ILE A 131 -3.51 20.86 -0.31
C ILE A 131 -3.27 20.98 -1.82
N GLY A 132 -2.12 20.53 -2.33
CA GLY A 132 -1.75 20.64 -3.74
C GLY A 132 -1.25 22.04 -4.14
N ALA A 133 -0.73 22.15 -5.36
CA ALA A 133 -0.09 23.36 -5.87
C ALA A 133 -0.54 23.75 -7.29
N GLY A 134 -0.40 25.03 -7.65
CA GLY A 134 -0.79 25.51 -8.98
C GLY A 134 -2.28 25.25 -9.28
N LYS A 135 -2.57 24.49 -10.34
CA LYS A 135 -3.94 24.05 -10.66
C LYS A 135 -4.48 22.99 -9.70
N GLY A 136 -3.62 22.13 -9.15
CA GLY A 136 -4.00 21.09 -8.19
C GLY A 136 -4.24 21.60 -6.78
N LYS A 137 -4.18 22.92 -6.54
CA LYS A 137 -4.51 23.49 -5.24
C LYS A 137 -6.00 23.27 -4.92
N TYR A 138 -6.27 22.72 -3.73
CA TYR A 138 -7.55 22.17 -3.26
C TYR A 138 -7.98 20.83 -3.89
N TYR A 139 -7.09 20.16 -4.64
CA TYR A 139 -7.31 18.82 -5.20
C TYR A 139 -6.50 17.72 -4.48
N ALA A 140 -5.72 18.06 -3.46
CA ALA A 140 -5.21 17.11 -2.48
C ALA A 140 -5.97 17.29 -1.14
N VAL A 141 -6.44 16.19 -0.57
CA VAL A 141 -7.31 16.15 0.61
C VAL A 141 -6.75 15.14 1.62
N ASN A 142 -6.05 15.65 2.63
CA ASN A 142 -5.38 14.84 3.63
C ASN A 142 -6.10 14.89 4.98
N PHE A 143 -6.50 13.73 5.50
CA PHE A 143 -7.05 13.55 6.84
C PHE A 143 -5.98 12.91 7.75
N PRO A 144 -5.12 13.71 8.40
CA PRO A 144 -4.14 13.20 9.34
C PRO A 144 -4.81 12.68 10.61
N LEU A 145 -4.51 11.43 10.98
CA LEU A 145 -5.07 10.71 12.12
C LEU A 145 -4.01 10.33 13.15
N ARG A 146 -4.49 9.91 14.32
CA ARG A 146 -3.71 9.36 15.43
C ARG A 146 -4.06 7.89 15.66
N ASP A 147 -3.25 7.25 16.48
CA ASP A 147 -3.34 5.85 16.85
C ASP A 147 -4.74 5.45 17.38
N GLY A 148 -5.11 4.20 17.12
CA GLY A 148 -6.26 3.55 17.73
C GLY A 148 -7.64 3.97 17.22
N ILE A 149 -7.75 4.62 16.05
CA ILE A 149 -9.08 4.92 15.47
C ILE A 149 -9.92 3.66 15.29
N ASP A 150 -11.19 3.75 15.68
CA ASP A 150 -12.19 2.68 15.65
C ASP A 150 -13.17 2.84 14.47
N ASP A 151 -13.96 1.78 14.21
CA ASP A 151 -14.91 1.69 13.09
C ASP A 151 -15.91 2.86 13.09
N GLU A 152 -16.45 3.22 14.27
CA GLU A 152 -17.44 4.28 14.43
C GLU A 152 -16.86 5.66 14.14
N ALA A 153 -15.67 5.98 14.67
CA ALA A 153 -15.01 7.25 14.41
C ALA A 153 -14.57 7.38 12.95
N TYR A 154 -14.04 6.31 12.35
CA TYR A 154 -13.60 6.29 10.96
C TYR A 154 -14.77 6.46 9.98
N GLU A 155 -15.87 5.71 10.18
CA GLU A 155 -17.09 5.87 9.39
C GLU A 155 -17.66 7.30 9.52
N GLY A 156 -17.62 7.87 10.72
CA GLY A 156 -18.10 9.22 11.05
C GLY A 156 -17.32 10.37 10.39
N ILE A 157 -16.10 10.12 9.89
CA ILE A 157 -15.32 11.09 9.11
C ILE A 157 -15.31 10.75 7.61
N PHE A 158 -15.22 9.47 7.25
CA PHE A 158 -15.09 9.00 5.87
C PHE A 158 -16.35 9.30 5.06
N LYS A 159 -17.53 8.90 5.53
CA LYS A 159 -18.78 9.08 4.78
C LYS A 159 -19.11 10.55 4.51
N PRO A 160 -19.03 11.48 5.50
CA PRO A 160 -19.29 12.89 5.24
C PRO A 160 -18.24 13.54 4.33
N LEU A 161 -16.94 13.21 4.50
CA LEU A 161 -15.89 13.79 3.67
C LEU A 161 -15.98 13.31 2.23
N ILE A 162 -16.08 12.00 1.98
CA ILE A 162 -16.19 11.45 0.62
C ILE A 162 -17.49 11.89 -0.06
N SER A 163 -18.60 12.02 0.68
CA SER A 163 -19.82 12.68 0.14
C SER A 163 -19.52 14.08 -0.40
N LYS A 164 -18.81 14.90 0.39
CA LYS A 164 -18.50 16.28 0.02
C LYS A 164 -17.47 16.37 -1.09
N VAL A 165 -16.49 15.47 -1.11
CA VAL A 165 -15.54 15.31 -2.22
C VAL A 165 -16.30 15.03 -3.51
N ILE A 166 -17.19 14.03 -3.55
CA ILE A 166 -17.93 13.67 -4.75
C ILE A 166 -18.91 14.77 -5.19
N GLU A 167 -19.59 15.45 -4.25
CA GLU A 167 -20.46 16.61 -4.53
C GLU A 167 -19.69 17.75 -5.24
N MET A 168 -18.49 18.08 -4.75
CA MET A 168 -17.70 19.22 -5.23
C MET A 168 -16.85 18.90 -6.45
N PHE A 169 -16.21 17.72 -6.47
CA PHE A 169 -15.29 17.30 -7.53
C PHE A 169 -16.00 16.61 -8.69
N GLN A 170 -17.15 15.95 -8.45
CA GLN A 170 -17.93 15.25 -9.47
C GLN A 170 -17.06 14.34 -10.37
N PRO A 171 -16.34 13.35 -9.80
CA PRO A 171 -15.53 12.42 -10.60
C PRO A 171 -16.40 11.60 -11.56
N SER A 172 -15.77 11.09 -12.62
CA SER A 172 -16.40 10.15 -13.56
C SER A 172 -15.81 8.74 -13.49
N ALA A 173 -14.78 8.51 -12.68
CA ALA A 173 -14.24 7.21 -12.27
C ALA A 173 -13.57 7.36 -10.89
N ILE A 174 -13.49 6.25 -10.14
CA ILE A 174 -12.86 6.18 -8.82
C ILE A 174 -11.79 5.08 -8.83
N VAL A 175 -10.64 5.36 -8.22
CA VAL A 175 -9.67 4.35 -7.79
C VAL A 175 -9.65 4.36 -6.27
N LEU A 176 -9.91 3.21 -5.64
CA LEU A 176 -9.85 3.03 -4.19
C LEU A 176 -8.72 2.03 -3.87
N GLN A 177 -7.70 2.53 -3.19
CA GLN A 177 -6.63 1.72 -2.59
C GLN A 177 -7.15 1.19 -1.25
N CYS A 178 -7.10 -0.13 -1.06
CA CYS A 178 -7.63 -0.84 0.11
C CYS A 178 -6.50 -1.43 0.97
N GLY A 179 -5.54 -0.58 1.37
CA GLY A 179 -4.48 -0.94 2.31
C GLY A 179 -5.07 -1.52 3.59
N ALA A 180 -4.62 -2.72 3.94
CA ALA A 180 -5.15 -3.55 5.03
C ALA A 180 -4.29 -3.47 6.31
N ASP A 181 -3.27 -2.62 6.35
CA ASP A 181 -2.50 -2.29 7.55
C ASP A 181 -3.18 -1.26 8.46
N SER A 182 -4.25 -0.61 7.98
CA SER A 182 -5.19 0.16 8.80
C SER A 182 -6.09 -0.72 9.70
N LEU A 183 -5.98 -2.04 9.59
CA LEU A 183 -6.71 -3.01 10.43
C LEU A 183 -6.11 -3.17 11.83
N SER A 184 -6.99 -3.53 12.78
CA SER A 184 -6.63 -3.90 14.14
C SER A 184 -5.68 -5.12 14.17
N GLY A 185 -4.59 -4.97 14.92
CA GLY A 185 -3.59 -6.03 15.09
C GLY A 185 -2.72 -6.29 13.86
N ASP A 186 -2.55 -5.29 12.99
CA ASP A 186 -1.46 -5.28 12.02
C ASP A 186 -0.07 -5.28 12.71
N ARG A 187 1.00 -5.61 11.98
CA ARG A 187 2.37 -5.68 12.51
C ARG A 187 3.11 -4.35 12.47
N LEU A 188 2.76 -3.45 11.55
CA LEU A 188 3.34 -2.11 11.40
C LEU A 188 2.30 -1.03 11.73
N GLY A 189 1.04 -1.24 11.34
CA GLY A 189 -0.05 -0.32 11.62
C GLY A 189 -0.49 -0.28 13.08
N CYS A 190 -1.02 0.88 13.50
CA CYS A 190 -1.54 1.11 14.85
C CYS A 190 -2.93 1.77 14.86
N PHE A 191 -3.78 1.44 13.88
CA PHE A 191 -5.22 1.68 13.93
C PHE A 191 -5.96 0.49 14.57
N ASN A 192 -7.27 0.62 14.77
CA ASN A 192 -8.08 -0.38 15.46
C ASN A 192 -9.32 -0.82 14.64
N LEU A 193 -9.28 -0.68 13.31
CA LEU A 193 -10.40 -1.00 12.43
C LEU A 193 -10.65 -2.51 12.33
N THR A 194 -11.92 -2.91 12.25
CA THR A 194 -12.30 -4.27 11.86
C THR A 194 -12.53 -4.36 10.35
N LEU A 195 -12.63 -5.58 9.82
CA LEU A 195 -13.03 -5.81 8.43
C LEU A 195 -14.38 -5.17 8.08
N LYS A 196 -15.27 -4.98 9.06
CA LYS A 196 -16.56 -4.33 8.83
C LYS A 196 -16.42 -2.82 8.74
N GLY A 197 -15.59 -2.21 9.58
CA GLY A 197 -15.25 -0.78 9.50
C GLY A 197 -14.54 -0.43 8.20
N HIS A 198 -13.55 -1.23 7.84
CA HIS A 198 -12.77 -1.08 6.60
C HIS A 198 -13.66 -1.31 5.36
N GLY A 199 -14.34 -2.46 5.25
CA GLY A 199 -15.24 -2.77 4.13
C GLY A 199 -16.46 -1.85 3.97
N LYS A 200 -16.88 -1.12 5.02
CA LYS A 200 -17.88 -0.03 4.91
C LYS A 200 -17.39 1.11 3.99
N CYS A 201 -16.08 1.27 3.80
CA CYS A 201 -15.52 2.26 2.89
C CYS A 201 -15.80 1.85 1.43
N VAL A 202 -15.52 0.61 1.06
CA VAL A 202 -15.90 0.02 -0.25
C VAL A 202 -17.41 0.07 -0.45
N GLU A 203 -18.18 -0.37 0.53
CA GLU A 203 -19.66 -0.35 0.50
C GLU A 203 -20.22 1.06 0.29
N PHE A 204 -19.55 2.08 0.83
CA PHE A 204 -19.94 3.48 0.65
C PHE A 204 -19.55 4.04 -0.73
N VAL A 205 -18.32 3.80 -1.17
CA VAL A 205 -17.82 4.26 -2.48
C VAL A 205 -18.62 3.63 -3.62
N LYS A 206 -18.96 2.34 -3.50
CA LYS A 206 -19.77 1.61 -4.49
C LYS A 206 -21.15 2.25 -4.74
N LYS A 207 -21.79 2.83 -3.71
CA LYS A 207 -23.14 3.43 -3.80
C LYS A 207 -23.24 4.63 -4.75
N PHE A 208 -22.11 5.20 -5.18
CA PHE A 208 -22.10 6.29 -6.16
C PHE A 208 -22.23 5.79 -7.61
N ASN A 209 -22.15 4.48 -7.88
CA ASN A 209 -22.32 3.86 -9.21
C ASN A 209 -21.44 4.51 -10.29
N LEU A 210 -20.17 4.72 -9.97
CA LEU A 210 -19.13 5.16 -10.90
C LEU A 210 -18.17 3.99 -11.18
N PRO A 211 -17.54 3.94 -12.37
CA PRO A 211 -16.49 2.99 -12.69
C PRO A 211 -15.42 2.96 -11.58
N LEU A 212 -15.22 1.79 -10.98
CA LEU A 212 -14.46 1.64 -9.74
C LEU A 212 -13.31 0.63 -9.92
N LEU A 213 -12.07 1.09 -9.75
CA LEU A 213 -10.91 0.22 -9.60
C LEU A 213 -10.60 0.04 -8.12
N LEU A 214 -10.69 -1.19 -7.61
CA LEU A 214 -10.18 -1.59 -6.30
C LEU A 214 -8.76 -2.14 -6.45
N VAL A 215 -7.83 -1.65 -5.64
CA VAL A 215 -6.47 -2.19 -5.56
C VAL A 215 -6.10 -2.55 -4.12
N GLY A 216 -5.06 -3.36 -3.95
CA GLY A 216 -4.52 -3.72 -2.63
C GLY A 216 -3.80 -2.56 -1.94
N GLY A 217 -2.69 -2.85 -1.27
CA GLY A 217 -1.93 -1.88 -0.49
C GLY A 217 -1.04 -2.54 0.57
N GLY A 218 -0.72 -1.81 1.62
CA GLY A 218 -0.05 -2.36 2.81
C GLY A 218 -0.89 -3.42 3.53
N GLY A 219 -0.25 -4.16 4.43
CA GLY A 219 -0.91 -5.24 5.19
C GLY A 219 0.06 -6.33 5.62
N TYR A 220 0.38 -6.38 6.90
CA TYR A 220 1.54 -7.12 7.42
C TYR A 220 1.14 -8.25 8.38
N THR A 221 -0.09 -8.22 8.95
CA THR A 221 -0.75 -9.41 9.51
C THR A 221 -1.50 -10.16 8.41
N ILE A 222 -0.76 -10.94 7.60
CA ILE A 222 -1.24 -11.55 6.33
C ILE A 222 -2.58 -12.31 6.42
N ARG A 223 -2.88 -12.98 7.53
CA ARG A 223 -4.18 -13.66 7.73
C ARG A 223 -5.35 -12.69 7.79
N ASN A 224 -5.15 -11.48 8.29
CA ASN A 224 -6.18 -10.43 8.32
C ASN A 224 -6.30 -9.76 6.96
N VAL A 225 -5.20 -9.59 6.22
CA VAL A 225 -5.20 -9.13 4.81
C VAL A 225 -6.06 -10.06 3.94
N ALA A 226 -5.78 -11.37 4.00
CA ALA A 226 -6.55 -12.38 3.27
C ALA A 226 -8.04 -12.34 3.62
N ARG A 227 -8.39 -12.24 4.91
CA ARG A 227 -9.78 -12.07 5.36
C ARG A 227 -10.40 -10.76 4.82
N CYS A 228 -9.66 -9.66 4.82
CA CYS A 228 -10.15 -8.33 4.43
C CYS A 228 -10.48 -8.26 2.94
N TRP A 229 -9.52 -8.53 2.07
CA TRP A 229 -9.71 -8.49 0.63
C TRP A 229 -10.72 -9.55 0.14
N THR A 230 -10.85 -10.70 0.84
CA THR A 230 -11.95 -11.65 0.61
C THR A 230 -13.31 -11.03 0.92
N TYR A 231 -13.44 -10.35 2.07
CA TYR A 231 -14.69 -9.69 2.47
C TYR A 231 -15.02 -8.48 1.59
N GLU A 232 -14.04 -7.67 1.22
CA GLU A 232 -14.22 -6.52 0.31
C GLU A 232 -14.58 -6.98 -1.12
N THR A 233 -14.06 -8.13 -1.57
CA THR A 233 -14.53 -8.76 -2.82
C THR A 233 -16.01 -9.15 -2.72
N ALA A 234 -16.44 -9.69 -1.58
CA ALA A 234 -17.86 -10.01 -1.36
C ALA A 234 -18.76 -8.76 -1.31
N VAL A 235 -18.26 -7.64 -0.75
CA VAL A 235 -18.92 -6.32 -0.80
C VAL A 235 -18.99 -5.79 -2.25
N ALA A 236 -17.91 -5.93 -3.03
CA ALA A 236 -17.90 -5.57 -4.45
C ALA A 236 -18.93 -6.36 -5.27
N LEU A 237 -19.25 -7.60 -4.86
CA LEU A 237 -20.26 -8.46 -5.51
C LEU A 237 -21.69 -8.33 -4.94
N ASP A 238 -21.93 -7.52 -3.90
CA ASP A 238 -23.19 -7.49 -3.11
C ASP A 238 -23.61 -8.87 -2.56
N THR A 239 -22.64 -9.71 -2.20
CA THR A 239 -22.88 -11.04 -1.65
C THR A 239 -22.55 -11.11 -0.16
N GLU A 240 -23.48 -11.61 0.66
CA GLU A 240 -23.14 -12.00 2.03
C GLU A 240 -22.32 -13.29 2.05
N VAL A 241 -21.27 -13.31 2.88
CA VAL A 241 -20.40 -14.48 3.10
C VAL A 241 -20.46 -14.93 4.55
N SER A 242 -20.31 -16.24 4.78
CA SER A 242 -20.32 -16.82 6.11
C SER A 242 -19.15 -16.29 6.96
N ASN A 243 -19.38 -16.15 8.27
CA ASN A 243 -18.28 -15.91 9.21
C ASN A 243 -17.47 -17.19 9.50
N GLU A 244 -17.98 -18.37 9.13
CA GLU A 244 -17.22 -19.63 9.14
C GLU A 244 -16.34 -19.69 7.89
N LEU A 245 -15.01 -19.81 8.04
CA LEU A 245 -14.13 -19.95 6.88
C LEU A 245 -14.33 -21.31 6.19
N PRO A 246 -14.37 -21.36 4.85
CA PRO A 246 -14.31 -22.62 4.12
C PRO A 246 -12.92 -23.24 4.25
N TYR A 247 -12.84 -24.58 4.16
CA TYR A 247 -11.56 -25.27 4.06
C TYR A 247 -10.80 -24.80 2.80
N ASN A 248 -9.50 -24.61 2.94
CA ASN A 248 -8.58 -24.14 1.90
C ASN A 248 -7.15 -24.55 2.27
N ASP A 249 -6.21 -24.44 1.32
CA ASP A 249 -4.83 -24.91 1.47
C ASP A 249 -4.04 -24.22 2.61
N TYR A 250 -4.54 -23.09 3.12
CA TYR A 250 -3.95 -22.31 4.21
C TYR A 250 -4.83 -22.25 5.46
N PHE A 251 -5.80 -23.17 5.62
CA PHE A 251 -6.83 -23.11 6.67
C PHE A 251 -6.25 -22.97 8.09
N GLU A 252 -5.12 -23.63 8.37
CA GLU A 252 -4.41 -23.59 9.66
C GLU A 252 -3.89 -22.19 10.04
N TYR A 253 -3.66 -21.29 9.07
CA TYR A 253 -3.19 -19.92 9.32
C TYR A 253 -4.24 -19.06 10.04
N PHE A 254 -5.51 -19.46 9.98
CA PHE A 254 -6.65 -18.78 10.57
C PHE A 254 -7.04 -19.33 11.96
N GLY A 255 -6.21 -20.18 12.54
CA GLY A 255 -6.38 -20.64 13.92
C GLY A 255 -6.20 -19.51 14.96
N PRO A 256 -6.82 -19.64 16.15
CA PRO A 256 -7.56 -20.81 16.64
C PRO A 256 -9.07 -20.77 16.34
N ASP A 257 -9.58 -19.67 15.77
CA ASP A 257 -11.01 -19.39 15.67
C ASP A 257 -11.63 -19.78 14.33
N PHE A 258 -10.83 -19.79 13.25
CA PHE A 258 -11.25 -20.14 11.88
C PHE A 258 -12.43 -19.29 11.37
N LYS A 259 -12.53 -18.04 11.84
CA LYS A 259 -13.56 -17.08 11.40
C LYS A 259 -13.05 -16.08 10.38
N LEU A 260 -13.97 -15.46 9.64
CA LEU A 260 -13.68 -14.38 8.71
C LEU A 260 -13.43 -13.05 9.44
N HIS A 261 -14.36 -12.63 10.30
CA HIS A 261 -14.29 -11.33 10.97
C HIS A 261 -13.35 -11.34 12.19
N ILE A 262 -12.59 -10.25 12.35
CA ILE A 262 -11.81 -9.95 13.56
C ILE A 262 -12.59 -9.00 14.48
N SER A 263 -12.27 -9.04 15.77
CA SER A 263 -12.68 -8.03 16.74
C SER A 263 -11.61 -6.95 16.88
N SER A 264 -12.02 -5.73 17.22
CA SER A 264 -11.10 -4.66 17.62
C SER A 264 -10.41 -4.99 18.95
N SER A 265 -9.23 -4.40 19.14
CA SER A 265 -8.42 -4.52 20.36
C SER A 265 -8.88 -3.52 21.44
N ASN A 266 -8.36 -3.68 22.66
CA ASN A 266 -8.54 -2.72 23.76
C ASN A 266 -7.60 -1.48 23.67
N MET A 267 -7.03 -1.20 22.49
CA MET A 267 -6.26 0.02 22.24
C MET A 267 -7.12 1.27 22.50
N THR A 268 -6.51 2.32 23.06
CA THR A 268 -7.19 3.60 23.28
C THR A 268 -7.22 4.41 21.98
N ASN A 269 -8.39 4.84 21.54
CA ASN A 269 -8.53 5.76 20.41
C ASN A 269 -8.02 7.16 20.80
N ALA A 270 -6.91 7.61 20.20
CA ALA A 270 -6.29 8.92 20.45
C ALA A 270 -6.96 10.07 19.66
N ASN A 271 -7.97 9.77 18.86
CA ASN A 271 -8.71 10.71 18.02
C ASN A 271 -9.99 11.17 18.75
N SER A 272 -9.88 12.22 19.57
CA SER A 272 -11.08 12.77 20.22
C SER A 272 -12.08 13.32 19.19
N PRO A 273 -13.40 13.31 19.48
CA PRO A 273 -14.41 13.87 18.58
C PRO A 273 -14.11 15.33 18.18
N ASP A 274 -13.66 16.15 19.13
CA ASP A 274 -13.23 17.53 18.89
C ASP A 274 -12.05 17.65 17.92
N TYR A 275 -11.12 16.69 17.92
CA TYR A 275 -9.98 16.67 17.01
C TYR A 275 -10.43 16.33 15.59
N LEU A 276 -11.23 15.26 15.45
CA LEU A 276 -11.80 14.84 14.17
C LEU A 276 -12.70 15.92 13.54
N GLU A 277 -13.56 16.57 14.34
CA GLU A 277 -14.46 17.61 13.85
C GLU A 277 -13.70 18.87 13.39
N LYS A 278 -12.61 19.24 14.06
CA LYS A 278 -11.74 20.36 13.64
C LYS A 278 -11.06 20.10 12.30
N ILE A 279 -10.56 18.88 12.09
CA ILE A 279 -9.96 18.48 10.81
C ILE A 279 -11.02 18.47 9.72
N LYS A 280 -12.13 17.77 9.93
CA LYS A 280 -13.25 17.68 8.99
C LYS A 280 -13.79 19.06 8.60
N THR A 281 -13.97 19.97 9.56
CA THR A 281 -14.42 21.35 9.29
C THR A 281 -13.47 22.08 8.34
N ARG A 282 -12.16 21.99 8.58
CA ARG A 282 -11.15 22.64 7.74
C ARG A 282 -11.03 22.00 6.34
N LEU A 283 -11.21 20.69 6.23
CA LEU A 283 -11.30 20.02 4.93
C LEU A 283 -12.57 20.43 4.16
N PHE A 284 -13.70 20.62 4.85
CA PHE A 284 -14.92 21.17 4.25
C PHE A 284 -14.74 22.62 3.80
N GLU A 285 -13.95 23.44 4.50
CA GLU A 285 -13.57 24.78 4.06
C GLU A 285 -12.69 24.74 2.80
N ASN A 286 -11.69 23.85 2.75
CA ASN A 286 -10.88 23.64 1.54
C ASN A 286 -11.74 23.21 0.35
N LEU A 287 -12.65 22.25 0.53
CA LEU A 287 -13.54 21.75 -0.54
C LEU A 287 -14.52 22.81 -1.06
N ARG A 288 -14.95 23.78 -0.22
CA ARG A 288 -15.77 24.93 -0.66
C ARG A 288 -15.03 25.87 -1.63
N MET A 289 -13.70 25.81 -1.70
CA MET A 289 -12.91 26.63 -2.63
C MET A 289 -12.92 26.09 -4.07
N LEU A 290 -13.42 24.86 -4.28
CA LEU A 290 -13.53 24.27 -5.61
C LEU A 290 -14.61 24.99 -6.46
N PRO A 291 -14.35 25.24 -7.76
CA PRO A 291 -15.37 25.73 -8.67
C PRO A 291 -16.44 24.65 -8.83
N HIS A 292 -17.71 24.99 -8.58
CA HIS A 292 -18.81 24.01 -8.61
C HIS A 292 -19.12 23.46 -10.02
N ALA A 293 -18.50 24.02 -11.06
CA ALA A 293 -18.38 23.46 -12.41
C ALA A 293 -17.26 24.20 -13.20
N PRO A 294 -16.03 23.66 -13.31
CA PRO A 294 -15.04 24.21 -14.24
C PRO A 294 -15.39 23.79 -15.68
N GLY A 295 -15.46 24.76 -16.60
CA GLY A 295 -15.55 24.48 -18.03
C GLY A 295 -14.19 24.01 -18.56
N VAL A 296 -14.17 22.92 -19.34
CA VAL A 296 -12.92 22.28 -19.80
C VAL A 296 -12.89 22.13 -21.33
N GLN A 297 -11.68 22.27 -21.87
CA GLN A 297 -11.35 22.20 -23.28
C GLN A 297 -11.01 20.75 -23.67
N SER A 298 -11.58 20.24 -24.76
CA SER A 298 -11.33 18.86 -25.20
C SER A 298 -9.87 18.65 -25.62
N GLN A 299 -9.35 17.45 -25.32
CA GLN A 299 -8.05 16.96 -25.78
C GLN A 299 -8.27 15.71 -26.63
N ALA A 300 -7.35 15.44 -27.57
CA ALA A 300 -7.38 14.20 -28.34
C ALA A 300 -7.01 13.02 -27.42
N ILE A 301 -7.78 11.94 -27.50
CA ILE A 301 -7.59 10.72 -26.71
C ILE A 301 -6.40 9.94 -27.33
N PRO A 302 -5.31 9.66 -26.58
CA PRO A 302 -4.25 8.76 -27.02
C PRO A 302 -4.74 7.30 -27.09
N GLU A 303 -4.08 6.47 -27.89
CA GLU A 303 -4.37 5.02 -27.98
C GLU A 303 -4.22 4.32 -26.61
N ASP A 304 -5.03 3.28 -26.36
CA ASP A 304 -5.06 2.49 -25.12
C ASP A 304 -3.69 1.84 -24.81
N ALA A 305 -3.35 1.66 -23.54
CA ALA A 305 -2.05 1.10 -23.14
C ALA A 305 -1.94 -0.42 -23.36
N VAL A 306 -3.08 -1.12 -23.45
CA VAL A 306 -3.15 -2.58 -23.66
C VAL A 306 -4.27 -2.88 -24.64
N ASP A 307 -3.93 -3.55 -25.74
CA ASP A 307 -4.92 -4.03 -26.70
C ASP A 307 -5.52 -5.37 -26.24
N VAL A 308 -6.63 -5.28 -25.53
CA VAL A 308 -7.35 -6.44 -24.98
C VAL A 308 -8.24 -7.15 -26.02
N GLU A 309 -8.27 -6.70 -27.28
CA GLU A 309 -9.07 -7.35 -28.33
C GLU A 309 -8.34 -8.56 -28.96
N MET A 310 -7.03 -8.72 -28.73
CA MET A 310 -6.27 -9.88 -29.20
C MET A 310 -6.64 -11.19 -28.49
N GLU A 311 -7.22 -11.15 -27.28
CA GLU A 311 -7.70 -12.36 -26.59
C GLU A 311 -9.01 -12.89 -27.22
N ASP A 312 -9.84 -11.99 -27.76
CA ASP A 312 -11.12 -12.29 -28.39
C ASP A 312 -11.00 -12.76 -29.87
N GLU A 313 -9.80 -12.74 -30.47
CA GLU A 313 -9.58 -13.28 -31.82
C GLU A 313 -9.33 -14.79 -31.83
N ASP A 314 -8.76 -15.37 -30.77
CA ASP A 314 -8.49 -16.82 -30.72
C ASP A 314 -9.79 -17.64 -30.58
N GLU A 315 -10.87 -17.10 -30.02
CA GLU A 315 -12.20 -17.72 -30.01
C GLU A 315 -12.98 -17.57 -31.35
N LYS A 316 -12.52 -16.72 -32.28
CA LYS A 316 -13.22 -16.41 -33.54
C LYS A 316 -12.63 -17.11 -34.78
N GLN A 317 -11.71 -18.05 -34.61
CA GLN A 317 -11.13 -18.80 -35.73
C GLN A 317 -12.13 -19.81 -36.31
N ASN A 318 -12.54 -19.58 -37.57
CA ASN A 318 -13.41 -20.45 -38.33
C ASN A 318 -12.75 -21.85 -38.51
N PRO A 319 -13.37 -22.97 -38.10
CA PRO A 319 -12.74 -24.28 -38.10
C PRO A 319 -12.36 -24.84 -39.48
N GLU A 320 -12.78 -24.19 -40.58
CA GLU A 320 -12.39 -24.57 -41.95
C GLU A 320 -11.23 -23.73 -42.52
N GLU A 321 -10.73 -22.69 -41.83
CA GLU A 321 -9.62 -21.88 -42.35
C GLU A 321 -8.24 -22.47 -42.06
N ARG A 322 -7.37 -22.43 -43.07
CA ARG A 322 -6.05 -23.07 -43.03
C ARG A 322 -5.03 -22.16 -42.34
N ILE A 323 -4.82 -22.41 -41.05
CA ILE A 323 -3.82 -21.76 -40.20
C ILE A 323 -2.43 -21.78 -40.87
N SER A 324 -1.71 -20.65 -40.82
CA SER A 324 -0.35 -20.56 -41.37
C SER A 324 0.67 -21.37 -40.56
N ILE A 325 1.71 -21.89 -41.21
CA ILE A 325 2.77 -22.71 -40.58
C ILE A 325 3.38 -22.01 -39.35
N ARG A 326 3.57 -20.69 -39.43
CA ARG A 326 4.12 -19.86 -38.35
C ARG A 326 3.21 -19.79 -37.12
N ALA A 327 1.89 -19.91 -37.31
CA ALA A 327 0.92 -19.95 -36.22
C ALA A 327 0.78 -21.36 -35.61
N SER A 328 0.99 -22.43 -36.39
CA SER A 328 1.09 -23.78 -35.83
C SER A 328 2.39 -24.00 -35.03
N GLU A 329 3.52 -23.44 -35.47
CA GLU A 329 4.79 -23.49 -34.73
C GLU A 329 4.70 -22.81 -33.35
N LYS A 330 3.89 -21.75 -33.23
CA LYS A 330 3.63 -21.06 -31.95
C LYS A 330 2.78 -21.88 -30.96
N ARG A 331 2.12 -22.97 -31.41
CA ARG A 331 1.28 -23.87 -30.59
C ARG A 331 2.02 -25.13 -30.12
N ILE A 332 3.30 -25.31 -30.45
CA ILE A 332 4.10 -26.46 -30.02
C ILE A 332 4.72 -26.17 -28.64
N SER A 333 4.11 -26.71 -27.59
CA SER A 333 4.78 -26.89 -26.30
C SER A 333 5.84 -27.99 -26.43
N ASN A 334 6.98 -27.84 -25.75
CA ASN A 334 7.99 -28.90 -25.67
C ASN A 334 7.44 -30.07 -24.83
N GLU A 335 7.30 -31.25 -25.42
CA GLU A 335 6.80 -32.48 -24.75
C GLU A 335 7.79 -33.08 -23.71
N ASN A 336 8.78 -32.33 -23.24
CA ASN A 336 9.89 -32.85 -22.40
C ASN A 336 10.03 -32.18 -21.01
N GLU A 337 9.05 -31.38 -20.58
CA GLU A 337 8.90 -31.00 -19.16
C GLU A 337 7.64 -31.64 -18.58
N HIS A 338 7.77 -32.93 -18.24
CA HIS A 338 6.83 -33.60 -17.35
C HIS A 338 7.47 -33.78 -15.98
N SER A 339 6.72 -33.33 -14.98
CA SER A 339 7.00 -33.45 -13.57
C SER A 339 7.06 -34.93 -13.16
N ASP A 340 8.20 -35.39 -12.66
CA ASP A 340 8.30 -36.67 -11.96
C ASP A 340 7.65 -36.53 -10.57
N SER A 341 6.34 -36.81 -10.49
CA SER A 341 5.62 -36.96 -9.22
C SER A 341 4.99 -38.34 -9.10
N GLU A 342 5.71 -39.19 -8.37
CA GLU A 342 5.24 -40.22 -7.44
C GLU A 342 4.67 -41.59 -7.92
N ASP A 343 5.29 -42.60 -7.31
CA ASP A 343 4.75 -43.89 -6.81
C ASP A 343 4.35 -45.02 -7.78
N GLU A 344 5.13 -46.11 -7.72
CA GLU A 344 4.65 -47.46 -7.34
C GLU A 344 5.85 -48.44 -7.27
N GLY A 345 5.79 -49.41 -6.34
CA GLY A 345 6.95 -50.13 -5.84
C GLY A 345 7.58 -51.24 -6.72
N ASP A 346 8.80 -51.65 -6.38
CA ASP A 346 9.03 -52.94 -5.68
C ASP A 346 10.47 -52.99 -5.12
N ASN A 347 10.66 -53.64 -3.97
CA ASN A 347 11.90 -53.63 -3.22
C ASN A 347 12.27 -55.05 -2.75
N ARG A 348 12.83 -55.87 -3.66
CA ARG A 348 13.30 -57.24 -3.35
C ARG A 348 14.69 -57.56 -3.91
N LYS A 349 15.56 -57.96 -2.98
CA LYS A 349 16.86 -58.64 -3.20
C LYS A 349 16.63 -59.93 -4.04
N ASP A 350 17.56 -60.47 -4.84
CA ASP A 350 18.85 -61.01 -4.37
C ASP A 350 19.79 -61.53 -5.50
N SER A 351 21.10 -61.48 -5.26
CA SER A 351 22.22 -62.30 -5.81
C SER A 351 22.38 -62.64 -7.32
N ARG A 352 23.53 -62.25 -7.92
CA ARG A 352 24.71 -63.14 -8.18
C ARG A 352 25.83 -62.57 -9.08
N ASN A 353 27.05 -62.55 -8.53
CA ASN A 353 28.38 -62.79 -9.15
C ASN A 353 28.76 -62.24 -10.56
N TYR A 354 29.75 -61.34 -10.58
CA TYR A 354 31.07 -61.66 -11.17
C TYR A 354 32.23 -60.93 -10.42
N LYS A 355 33.42 -61.54 -10.38
CA LYS A 355 34.67 -61.02 -9.75
C LYS A 355 35.53 -60.31 -10.85
N LYS A 356 36.66 -59.62 -10.66
CA LYS A 356 37.61 -59.34 -9.57
C LYS A 356 38.59 -58.25 -10.07
N SER A 357 39.01 -57.29 -9.24
CA SER A 357 40.43 -56.83 -9.18
C SER A 357 40.68 -55.88 -8.01
N LYS A 358 41.79 -56.10 -7.27
CA LYS A 358 42.23 -55.28 -6.13
C LYS A 358 43.38 -54.36 -6.54
N LYS A 359 43.51 -53.21 -5.85
CA LYS A 359 44.71 -52.57 -5.23
C LYS A 359 44.53 -51.04 -5.27
N VAL A 360 44.99 -50.22 -4.30
CA VAL A 360 45.54 -50.42 -2.94
C VAL A 360 45.36 -49.11 -2.15
N LYS A 361 45.17 -49.17 -0.82
CA LYS A 361 45.23 -47.98 0.07
C LYS A 361 46.69 -47.58 0.33
N THR A 362 46.94 -46.29 0.53
CA THR A 362 47.98 -45.85 1.48
C THR A 362 47.41 -44.79 2.41
N GLU A 363 47.24 -45.15 3.68
CA GLU A 363 47.03 -44.23 4.80
C GLU A 363 48.34 -44.13 5.58
N SER A 364 48.63 -42.96 6.16
CA SER A 364 49.31 -42.75 7.46
C SER A 364 49.65 -41.26 7.58
N ASN A 365 48.99 -40.50 8.47
CA ASN A 365 49.37 -40.31 9.89
C ASN A 365 50.63 -39.43 10.09
N SER A 366 50.76 -38.61 11.13
CA SER A 366 49.82 -38.09 12.16
C SER A 366 50.60 -37.18 13.12
N ASN A 367 49.90 -36.30 13.88
CA ASN A 367 50.34 -35.79 15.22
C ASN A 367 51.62 -34.88 15.21
N ASN A 368 52.03 -34.09 16.22
CA ASN A 368 51.51 -33.49 17.47
C ASN A 368 52.54 -32.37 17.89
N GLU A 369 52.37 -31.41 18.81
CA GLU A 369 51.31 -31.02 19.76
C GLU A 369 51.48 -29.53 20.24
N LYS A 370 50.56 -29.08 21.12
CA LYS A 370 50.66 -28.18 22.32
C LYS A 370 52.02 -27.49 22.66
N ASP A 371 52.12 -26.39 23.43
CA ASP A 371 51.36 -25.99 24.64
C ASP A 371 51.73 -24.56 25.15
N LYS A 372 50.82 -23.86 25.88
CA LYS A 372 51.08 -22.85 26.99
C LYS A 372 51.85 -21.52 26.69
N LYS A 373 51.77 -20.40 27.46
CA LYS A 373 51.04 -19.98 28.70
C LYS A 373 51.07 -18.42 28.88
N GLU A 374 50.18 -17.87 29.73
CA GLU A 374 50.33 -16.70 30.68
C GLU A 374 50.98 -15.37 30.19
N SER A 375 50.30 -14.21 30.12
CA SER A 375 49.72 -13.32 31.17
C SER A 375 50.67 -12.23 31.73
N ASN A 376 50.31 -10.94 31.60
CA ASN A 376 50.47 -9.92 32.66
C ASN A 376 49.84 -8.55 32.31
N GLU A 377 49.43 -7.81 33.34
CA GLU A 377 48.99 -6.41 33.30
C GLU A 377 50.19 -5.43 33.39
N SER A 378 50.02 -4.16 32.97
CA SER A 378 50.13 -2.98 33.87
C SER A 378 50.12 -1.62 33.15
N ASN A 379 49.34 -0.67 33.70
CA ASN A 379 49.51 0.80 33.76
C ASN A 379 50.46 1.55 32.79
N GLU A 380 49.97 2.70 32.26
CA GLU A 380 50.59 4.01 32.60
C GLU A 380 49.65 5.22 32.41
N LYS A 381 50.01 6.37 33.01
CA LYS A 381 49.25 7.64 33.05
C LYS A 381 50.10 8.83 32.56
N SER A 382 49.51 9.76 31.80
CA SER A 382 49.68 11.23 31.92
C SER A 382 48.81 11.93 30.85
N ALA A 383 48.07 13.03 31.04
CA ALA A 383 48.07 14.19 31.96
C ALA A 383 48.91 15.41 31.50
N THR A 384 48.25 16.36 30.82
CA THR A 384 48.53 17.82 30.76
C THR A 384 47.23 18.49 30.25
N ASN A 385 46.47 19.33 30.95
CA ASN A 385 46.68 20.61 31.68
C ASN A 385 46.93 21.87 30.83
N THR A 386 45.83 22.57 30.52
CA THR A 386 45.62 24.06 30.59
C THR A 386 44.09 24.27 30.59
N ALA A 387 43.39 24.79 31.60
CA ALA A 387 43.51 26.08 32.30
C ALA A 387 43.35 27.28 31.33
N SER A 388 42.48 28.28 31.54
CA SER A 388 41.69 28.63 32.74
C SER A 388 40.60 29.69 32.48
N SER A 389 39.45 29.56 33.16
CA SER A 389 38.68 30.62 33.89
C SER A 389 38.19 31.89 33.16
N THR A 390 37.14 32.62 33.54
CA THR A 390 36.26 32.74 34.74
C THR A 390 34.84 33.10 34.26
N GLY A 391 33.73 32.65 34.86
CA GLY A 391 33.05 33.33 36.00
C GLY A 391 32.12 34.46 35.52
N SER A 392 30.95 34.78 36.09
CA SER A 392 30.20 34.24 37.24
C SER A 392 28.84 34.98 37.33
N GLY A 393 27.80 34.39 37.93
CA GLY A 393 26.62 35.17 38.36
C GLY A 393 25.29 34.43 38.26
N ALA A 394 24.69 34.10 39.40
CA ALA A 394 23.35 33.54 39.51
C ALA A 394 22.45 34.48 40.33
N THR A 395 21.18 34.59 39.96
CA THR A 395 20.10 35.12 40.81
C THR A 395 18.76 34.48 40.44
N ASN A 396 18.04 33.99 41.45
CA ASN A 396 16.66 33.50 41.33
C ASN A 396 15.66 34.67 41.28
N SER A 397 14.49 34.45 40.66
CA SER A 397 13.22 35.01 41.16
C SER A 397 12.02 34.26 40.58
N GLU A 398 11.15 33.75 41.46
CA GLU A 398 9.81 33.29 41.12
C GLU A 398 8.88 34.47 40.82
N THR A 399 7.87 34.31 39.96
CA THR A 399 6.58 35.01 40.11
C THR A 399 5.46 34.35 39.30
N THR A 400 4.28 34.26 39.90
CA THR A 400 3.03 33.67 39.40
C THR A 400 2.11 34.71 38.71
N PRO A 401 0.99 34.31 38.06
CA PRO A 401 0.46 35.04 36.90
C PRO A 401 -0.49 36.20 37.24
N ALA A 402 -0.67 37.11 36.27
CA ALA A 402 -1.62 38.21 36.34
C ALA A 402 -2.98 37.85 35.72
N THR A 403 -4.03 37.87 36.54
CA THR A 403 -5.44 37.81 36.12
C THR A 403 -5.85 39.15 35.50
N ILE A 404 -6.56 39.14 34.37
CA ILE A 404 -7.28 40.32 33.87
C ILE A 404 -8.78 40.09 34.08
N VAL A 405 -9.38 40.94 34.90
CA VAL A 405 -10.84 41.11 35.03
C VAL A 405 -11.21 42.37 34.27
N ILE A 406 -12.23 42.31 33.41
CA ILE A 406 -12.93 43.48 32.91
C ILE A 406 -14.42 43.28 33.20
N ASN A 407 -14.99 44.22 33.95
CA ASN A 407 -16.39 44.20 34.34
C ASN A 407 -17.31 44.72 33.23
N THR A 408 -18.56 44.29 33.33
CA THR A 408 -19.74 44.74 32.57
C THR A 408 -20.06 46.22 32.75
N GLU A 409 -20.53 46.88 31.68
CA GLU A 409 -21.55 47.91 31.78
C GLU A 409 -22.68 47.66 30.77
N ASN A 410 -23.93 47.65 31.26
CA ASN A 410 -25.14 47.66 30.44
C ASN A 410 -25.39 49.09 29.94
N THR A 411 -25.92 49.22 28.72
CA THR A 411 -26.80 50.34 28.37
C THR A 411 -28.02 49.83 27.61
N GLU A 412 -29.20 50.14 28.13
CA GLU A 412 -30.50 49.82 27.54
C GLU A 412 -30.95 50.88 26.51
N ASP A 413 -32.01 50.53 25.78
CA ASP A 413 -32.92 51.42 25.04
C ASP A 413 -32.43 52.27 23.86
N LYS A 414 -32.93 51.90 22.66
CA LYS A 414 -34.05 52.66 22.04
C LYS A 414 -34.71 52.00 20.82
N LYS A 415 -36.02 51.75 20.98
CA LYS A 415 -37.09 51.57 19.97
C LYS A 415 -37.12 50.29 19.14
#